data_AF-A0A959I6D8-F1
#
_entry.id   AF-A0A959I6D8-F1
#
_cell.length_a   1.000
_cell.length_b   1.000
_cell.length_c   1.000
_cell.angle_alpha   90.00
_cell.angle_beta   90.00
_cell.angle_gamma   90.00
#
_symmetry.space_group_name_H-M   'P 1'
#
loop_
_entity.id
_entity.type
_entity.pdbx_description
1 polymer ?
#
loop_
_entity_poly.entity_id
_entity_poly.type
_entity_poly.pdbx_seq_one_letter_code
_entity_poly.pdbx_strand_id
1 'polypeptide(L)'
;MKPSIILFALLFAWPSFGQDCLPGWEYFQEVTIDNSLGGDFTDFQVKLEINTAALVSAGKLNADGSDLRFTDGDCNPLPYFMD
;
A
#
# COMPACT_ATOMS: atom_id res chain seq x y z
N MET A 1 43.69 -12.29 32.82
CA MET A 1 42.57 -11.54 33.43
C MET A 1 42.17 -10.45 32.45
N LYS A 2 40.90 -10.43 32.05
CA LYS A 2 40.38 -9.76 30.85
C LYS A 2 39.88 -8.35 31.22
N PRO A 3 40.36 -7.25 30.62
CA PRO A 3 39.69 -5.98 30.79
C PRO A 3 38.49 -5.92 29.85
N SER A 4 37.41 -5.39 30.42
CA SER A 4 36.04 -5.41 29.98
C SER A 4 35.83 -4.65 28.66
N ILE A 5 35.15 -5.30 27.70
CA ILE A 5 34.65 -4.64 26.49
C ILE A 5 33.41 -3.85 26.89
N ILE A 6 33.50 -2.52 26.85
CA ILE A 6 32.37 -1.62 27.03
C ILE A 6 31.44 -1.82 25.83
N LEU A 7 30.26 -2.39 26.09
CA LEU A 7 29.19 -2.57 25.11
C LEU A 7 28.53 -1.20 24.86
N PHE A 8 28.93 -0.53 23.77
CA PHE A 8 28.25 0.66 23.27
C PHE A 8 27.05 0.20 22.44
N ALA A 9 25.89 0.02 23.08
CA ALA A 9 24.64 -0.22 22.37
C ALA A 9 24.24 1.08 21.64
N LEU A 10 24.67 1.22 20.39
CA LEU A 10 24.05 2.14 19.44
C LEU A 10 22.60 1.70 19.27
N LEU A 11 21.68 2.35 19.98
CA LEU A 11 20.26 2.34 19.64
C LEU A 11 20.11 3.08 18.32
N PHE A 12 20.41 2.39 17.22
CA PHE A 12 19.98 2.79 15.89
C PHE A 12 18.47 2.61 15.89
N ALA A 13 17.73 3.64 16.34
CA ALA A 13 16.32 3.75 16.03
C ALA A 13 16.25 3.78 14.51
N TRP A 14 15.88 2.67 13.88
CA TRP A 14 15.59 2.67 12.46
C TRP A 14 14.39 3.59 12.31
N PRO A 15 14.54 4.78 11.69
CA PRO A 15 13.36 5.55 11.37
C PRO A 15 12.46 4.64 10.54
N SER A 16 11.25 4.38 11.04
CA SER A 16 10.20 3.79 10.24
C SER A 16 9.79 4.88 9.25
N PHE A 17 10.49 4.94 8.12
CA PHE A 17 10.01 5.72 7.00
C PHE A 17 8.68 5.09 6.58
N GLY A 18 7.63 5.91 6.46
CA GLY A 18 6.41 5.46 5.81
C GLY A 18 6.79 4.94 4.42
N GLN A 19 6.41 3.72 4.09
CA GLN A 19 6.74 3.12 2.81
C GLN A 19 5.96 3.86 1.73
N ASP A 20 6.66 4.61 0.87
CA ASP A 20 6.05 5.24 -0.29
C ASP A 20 5.96 4.19 -1.41
N CYS A 21 4.78 3.60 -1.56
CA CYS A 21 4.54 2.55 -2.55
C CYS A 21 4.63 3.06 -4.00
N LEU A 22 4.38 4.35 -4.22
CA LEU A 22 4.24 4.94 -5.55
C LEU A 22 4.82 6.36 -5.53
N PRO A 23 6.15 6.50 -5.58
CA PRO A 23 6.78 7.81 -5.53
C PRO A 23 6.29 8.74 -6.64
N GLY A 24 5.92 9.97 -6.25
CA GLY A 24 5.41 10.98 -7.16
C GLY A 24 3.91 10.90 -7.44
N TRP A 25 3.19 9.96 -6.81
CA TRP A 25 1.73 9.93 -6.84
C TRP A 25 1.16 10.83 -5.75
N GLU A 26 0.14 11.62 -6.10
CA GLU A 26 -0.40 12.66 -5.21
C GLU A 26 -1.63 12.21 -4.41
N TYR A 27 -2.38 11.23 -4.92
CA TYR A 27 -3.67 10.82 -4.37
C TYR A 27 -3.70 9.34 -4.02
N PHE A 28 -4.12 9.04 -2.80
CA PHE A 28 -4.24 7.68 -2.28
C PHE A 28 -5.58 7.51 -1.57
N GLN A 29 -6.15 6.31 -1.70
CA GLN A 29 -7.32 5.87 -0.96
C GLN A 29 -7.03 4.49 -0.39
N GLU A 30 -7.06 4.36 0.93
CA GLU A 30 -6.93 3.07 1.59
C GLU A 30 -8.19 2.23 1.39
N VAL A 31 -8.02 0.94 1.10
CA VAL A 31 -9.10 -0.04 0.96
C VAL A 31 -8.80 -1.20 1.91
N THR A 32 -9.65 -1.41 2.90
CA THR A 32 -9.52 -2.52 3.84
C THR A 32 -10.24 -3.75 3.30
N ILE A 33 -9.48 -4.82 3.09
CA ILE A 33 -10.02 -6.15 2.75
C ILE A 33 -9.86 -7.03 3.99
N ASP A 34 -10.95 -7.62 4.45
CA ASP A 34 -10.98 -8.45 5.64
C ASP A 34 -11.39 -9.90 5.31
N ASN A 35 -10.73 -10.85 5.97
CA ASN A 35 -11.01 -12.29 5.90
C ASN A 35 -11.19 -12.87 7.31
N SER A 36 -11.95 -12.17 8.15
CA SER A 36 -12.16 -12.54 9.56
C SER A 36 -12.92 -13.85 9.78
N LEU A 37 -13.56 -14.41 8.75
CA LEU A 37 -14.37 -15.64 8.85
C LEU A 37 -13.54 -16.94 8.85
N GLY A 38 -12.23 -16.86 8.61
CA GLY A 38 -11.30 -17.98 8.79
C GLY A 38 -11.38 -19.04 7.69
N GLY A 39 -10.65 -18.81 6.61
CA GLY A 39 -10.39 -19.77 5.54
C GLY A 39 -9.31 -19.24 4.61
N ASP A 40 -8.49 -20.13 4.04
CA ASP A 40 -7.48 -19.74 3.06
C ASP A 40 -8.17 -19.47 1.72
N PHE A 41 -8.28 -18.19 1.35
CA PHE A 41 -8.69 -17.79 0.01
C PHE A 41 -7.43 -17.54 -0.83
N THR A 42 -7.25 -18.35 -1.85
CA THR A 42 -6.19 -18.19 -2.87
C THR A 42 -6.85 -17.88 -4.21
N ASP A 43 -6.19 -17.08 -5.04
CA ASP A 43 -6.69 -16.66 -6.36
C ASP A 43 -8.13 -16.09 -6.35
N PHE A 44 -8.45 -15.30 -5.32
CA PHE A 44 -9.78 -14.71 -5.13
C PHE A 44 -9.83 -13.26 -5.64
N GLN A 45 -10.91 -12.92 -6.35
CA GLN A 45 -11.15 -11.57 -6.85
C GLN A 45 -12.09 -10.79 -5.93
N VAL A 46 -11.76 -9.53 -5.66
CA VAL A 46 -12.58 -8.63 -4.86
C VAL A 46 -13.15 -7.52 -5.76
N LYS A 47 -14.47 -7.37 -5.76
CA LYS A 47 -15.12 -6.25 -6.46
C LYS A 47 -14.99 -4.97 -5.62
N LEU A 48 -14.47 -3.92 -6.23
CA LEU A 48 -14.46 -2.58 -5.66
C LEU A 48 -15.38 -1.66 -6.48
N GLU A 49 -16.18 -0.85 -5.80
CA GLU A 49 -17.00 0.19 -6.43
C GLU A 49 -16.38 1.55 -6.13
N ILE A 50 -15.79 2.17 -7.15
CA ILE A 50 -15.10 3.45 -7.06
C ILE A 50 -15.87 4.47 -7.91
N ASN A 51 -16.21 5.62 -7.32
CA ASN A 51 -16.84 6.72 -8.07
C ASN A 51 -15.79 7.49 -8.88
N THR A 52 -15.35 6.90 -9.99
CA THR A 52 -14.33 7.48 -10.88
C THR A 52 -14.80 8.79 -11.50
N ALA A 53 -16.09 8.96 -11.78
CA ALA A 53 -16.64 10.21 -12.30
C ALA A 53 -16.38 11.40 -11.35
N ALA A 54 -16.53 11.20 -10.04
CA ALA A 54 -16.21 12.21 -9.05
C ALA A 54 -14.70 12.54 -9.04
N LEU A 55 -13.84 11.52 -9.12
CA LEU A 55 -12.39 11.70 -9.13
C LEU A 55 -11.91 12.45 -10.38
N VAL A 56 -12.42 12.11 -11.56
CA VAL A 56 -12.14 12.81 -12.81
C VAL A 56 -12.61 14.26 -12.74
N SER A 57 -13.84 14.52 -12.25
CA SER A 57 -14.36 15.88 -12.11
C SER A 57 -13.52 16.74 -11.15
N ALA A 58 -12.87 16.11 -10.18
CA ALA A 58 -11.97 16.75 -9.22
C ALA A 58 -10.52 16.87 -9.72
N GLY A 59 -10.21 16.35 -10.92
CA GLY A 59 -8.85 16.35 -11.49
C GLY A 59 -7.88 15.39 -10.80
N LYS A 60 -8.38 14.33 -10.13
CA LYS A 60 -7.58 13.36 -9.38
C LYS A 60 -7.35 12.04 -10.10
N LEU A 61 -7.99 11.87 -11.26
CA LEU A 61 -7.91 10.68 -12.11
C LEU A 61 -8.03 11.13 -13.57
N ASN A 62 -7.28 10.52 -14.48
CA ASN A 62 -7.47 10.70 -15.90
C ASN A 62 -8.83 10.15 -16.34
N ALA A 63 -9.41 10.75 -17.39
CA ALA A 63 -10.72 10.35 -17.90
C ALA A 63 -10.78 8.89 -18.40
N ASP A 64 -9.62 8.31 -18.76
CA ASP A 64 -9.47 6.92 -19.18
C ASP A 64 -9.05 5.98 -18.04
N GLY A 65 -8.85 6.49 -16.81
CA GLY A 65 -8.38 5.72 -15.66
C GLY A 65 -6.97 5.14 -15.80
N SER A 66 -6.18 5.62 -16.78
CA SER A 66 -4.82 5.12 -17.06
C SER A 66 -3.84 5.27 -15.89
N ASP A 67 -4.14 6.18 -14.99
CA ASP A 67 -3.45 6.50 -13.75
C ASP A 67 -4.15 5.90 -12.52
N LEU A 68 -4.83 4.75 -12.65
CA LEU A 68 -5.31 4.00 -11.48
C LEU A 68 -4.31 2.89 -11.11
N ARG A 69 -3.91 2.76 -9.84
CA ARG A 69 -3.01 1.70 -9.36
C ARG A 69 -3.51 1.13 -8.03
N PHE A 70 -3.31 -0.17 -7.84
CA PHE A 70 -3.55 -0.85 -6.58
C PHE A 70 -2.26 -1.49 -6.10
N THR A 71 -1.98 -1.33 -4.82
CA THR A 71 -0.87 -2.00 -4.14
C THR A 71 -1.38 -2.62 -2.84
N ASP A 72 -0.74 -3.69 -2.38
CA ASP A 72 -0.94 -4.18 -1.02
C ASP A 72 -0.18 -3.33 0.01
N GLY A 73 -0.28 -3.70 1.29
CA GLY A 73 0.40 -3.00 2.40
C GLY A 73 1.93 -3.08 2.37
N ASP A 74 2.48 -4.02 1.59
CA ASP A 74 3.92 -4.19 1.37
C ASP A 74 4.37 -3.51 0.05
N CYS A 75 3.49 -2.72 -0.57
CA CYS A 75 3.67 -2.03 -1.85
C CYS A 75 3.88 -2.94 -3.06
N ASN A 76 3.41 -4.18 -3.01
CA ASN A 76 3.36 -5.02 -4.20
C ASN A 76 2.19 -4.60 -5.09
N PRO A 77 2.39 -4.37 -6.39
CA PRO A 77 1.29 -4.10 -7.32
C PRO A 77 0.30 -5.26 -7.37
N LEU A 78 -0.99 -4.95 -7.28
CA LEU A 78 -2.07 -5.94 -7.41
C LEU A 78 -2.62 -5.92 -8.84
N PRO A 79 -2.82 -7.10 -9.48
CA PRO A 79 -3.50 -7.18 -10.76
C PRO A 79 -4.98 -6.79 -10.61
N TYR A 80 -5.52 -6.09 -11.60
CA TYR A 80 -6.89 -5.63 -11.60
C TYR A 80 -7.46 -5.59 -13.02
N PHE A 81 -8.79 -5.55 -13.11
CA PHE A 81 -9.54 -5.35 -14.35
C PHE A 81 -10.57 -4.23 -14.12
N MET A 82 -10.86 -3.48 -15.17
CA MET A 82 -11.88 -2.44 -15.19
C MET A 82 -12.95 -2.89 -16.19
N ASP A 83 -14.21 -2.89 -15.75
CA ASP A 83 -15.39 -3.21 -16.58
C ASP A 83 -15.97 -1.97 -17.28
#